data_AF-A0A2V1P0E6-F1
#
_entry.id   AF-A0A2V1P0E6-F1
#
_cell.length_a   1.000
_cell.length_b   1.000
_cell.length_c   1.000
_cell.angle_alpha   90.00
_cell.angle_beta   90.00
_cell.angle_gamma   90.00
#
_symmetry.space_group_name_H-M   'P 1'
#
loop_
_entity.id
_entity.type
_entity.pdbx_description
1 polymer ?
#
loop_
_entity_poly.entity_id
_entity_poly.type
_entity_poly.pdbx_seq_one_letter_code
_entity_poly.pdbx_strand_id
1 'polypeptide(L)'
;MEIIADTAANSSIHKVSPMSDVSVKSQHIYNDLYHLMAEHFPAARTPNNAFDVVGFAKAIERAHVTIYNAFRADWVSVAVAEDIIRHSRKVEGATPLVWADLLPYVLPNYAKFSELPHASREASDQSQS
;
A
#
# COMPACT_ATOMS: atom_id res chain seq x y z
N MET A 1 21.70 -3.62 -64.83
CA MET A 1 20.25 -3.73 -64.60
C MET A 1 20.03 -3.58 -63.11
N GLU A 2 19.56 -2.41 -62.68
CA GLU A 2 18.84 -2.24 -61.40
C GLU A 2 17.43 -2.83 -61.56
N ILE A 3 16.89 -3.49 -60.53
CA ILE A 3 15.51 -3.34 -60.02
C ILE A 3 15.54 -3.57 -58.49
N ILE A 4 14.73 -2.79 -57.79
CA ILE A 4 14.65 -2.46 -56.37
C ILE A 4 13.47 -3.21 -55.70
N ALA A 5 13.56 -3.40 -54.36
CA ALA A 5 12.48 -3.57 -53.36
C ALA A 5 11.70 -4.92 -53.38
N ASP A 6 11.19 -5.49 -52.28
CA ASP A 6 10.77 -4.94 -50.98
C ASP A 6 10.49 -6.09 -49.96
N THR A 7 10.38 -5.73 -48.68
CA THR A 7 9.48 -6.33 -47.65
C THR A 7 9.88 -7.59 -46.85
N ALA A 8 10.36 -7.30 -45.63
CA ALA A 8 9.92 -7.77 -44.30
C ALA A 8 9.64 -9.27 -44.01
N ALA A 9 10.39 -9.80 -43.03
CA ALA A 9 9.83 -10.58 -41.91
C ALA A 9 10.79 -10.56 -40.71
N ASN A 10 10.73 -9.50 -39.91
CA ASN A 10 11.35 -9.45 -38.59
C ASN A 10 10.55 -10.35 -37.62
N SER A 11 10.99 -11.58 -37.41
CA SER A 11 10.44 -12.47 -36.38
C SER A 11 11.39 -12.56 -35.18
N SER A 12 11.51 -11.45 -34.44
CA SER A 12 12.04 -11.48 -33.09
C SER A 12 10.95 -12.05 -32.17
N ILE A 13 10.91 -13.38 -32.05
CA ILE A 13 10.13 -14.05 -31.02
C ILE A 13 10.72 -13.65 -29.67
N HIS A 14 9.92 -12.89 -28.93
CA HIS A 14 10.13 -12.55 -27.53
C HIS A 14 10.43 -13.82 -26.72
N LYS A 15 11.65 -13.91 -26.22
CA LYS A 15 11.98 -14.79 -25.10
C LYS A 15 11.33 -14.18 -23.85
N VAL A 16 10.06 -14.48 -23.64
CA VAL A 16 9.34 -14.16 -22.41
C VAL A 16 9.96 -14.97 -21.26
N SER A 17 10.79 -14.30 -20.45
CA SER A 17 11.22 -14.84 -19.16
C SER A 17 9.99 -14.98 -18.24
N PRO A 18 9.84 -16.11 -17.52
CA PRO A 18 8.64 -16.35 -16.74
C PRO A 18 8.70 -15.59 -15.40
N MET A 19 7.65 -14.81 -15.13
CA MET A 19 6.99 -14.68 -13.82
C MET A 19 7.91 -14.76 -12.58
N SER A 20 8.63 -13.68 -12.27
CA SER A 20 9.37 -13.56 -11.00
C SER A 20 9.20 -12.22 -10.27
N ASP A 21 8.26 -11.36 -10.69
CA ASP A 21 8.13 -10.00 -10.14
C ASP A 21 7.09 -9.87 -9.00
N VAL A 22 6.39 -10.96 -8.66
CA VAL A 22 5.36 -10.96 -7.61
C VAL A 22 5.95 -11.31 -6.23
N SER A 23 7.17 -11.88 -6.15
CA SER A 23 7.72 -12.38 -4.88
C SER A 23 8.62 -11.39 -4.13
N VAL A 24 9.19 -10.38 -4.80
CA VAL A 24 10.11 -9.42 -4.14
C VAL A 24 9.32 -8.24 -3.55
N LYS A 25 8.26 -7.79 -4.21
CA LYS A 25 7.41 -6.69 -3.72
C LYS A 25 6.74 -6.99 -2.38
N SER A 26 6.29 -8.23 -2.16
CA SER A 26 5.62 -8.60 -0.89
C SER A 26 6.54 -8.49 0.33
N GLN A 27 7.84 -8.81 0.22
CA GLN A 27 8.77 -8.70 1.35
C GLN A 27 9.08 -7.26 1.74
N HIS A 28 9.02 -6.31 0.80
CA HIS A 28 9.21 -4.89 1.08
C HIS A 28 7.99 -4.27 1.77
N ILE A 29 6.78 -4.60 1.33
CA ILE A 29 5.52 -4.05 1.89
C ILE A 29 5.40 -4.33 3.40
N TYR A 30 5.83 -5.51 3.87
CA TYR A 30 5.80 -5.82 5.30
C TYR A 30 6.73 -4.92 6.09
N ASN A 31 7.98 -4.81 5.64
CA ASN A 31 8.97 -4.00 6.34
C ASN A 31 8.53 -2.53 6.38
N ASP A 32 7.91 -2.04 5.29
CA ASP A 32 7.40 -0.68 5.17
C ASP A 32 6.26 -0.40 6.15
N LEU A 33 5.31 -1.33 6.34
CA LEU A 33 4.24 -1.17 7.34
C LEU A 33 4.79 -1.16 8.77
N TYR A 34 5.73 -2.05 9.09
CA TYR A 34 6.37 -2.07 10.41
C TYR A 34 7.14 -0.77 10.69
N HIS A 35 7.81 -0.21 9.67
CA HIS A 35 8.50 1.08 9.76
C HIS A 35 7.53 2.24 9.96
N LEU A 36 6.46 2.32 9.16
CA LEU A 36 5.40 3.32 9.31
C LEU A 36 4.83 3.30 10.73
N MET A 37 4.49 2.12 11.23
CA MET A 37 3.94 1.97 12.58
C MET A 37 4.95 2.39 13.67
N ALA A 38 6.22 2.03 13.52
CA ALA A 38 7.26 2.47 14.44
C ALA A 38 7.41 4.00 14.46
N GLU A 39 7.33 4.67 13.31
CA GLU A 39 7.43 6.13 13.20
C GLU A 39 6.25 6.86 13.83
N HIS A 40 5.03 6.36 13.58
CA HIS A 40 3.82 6.99 14.10
C HIS A 40 3.56 6.72 15.58
N PHE A 41 4.09 5.62 16.12
CA PHE A 41 3.90 5.23 17.52
C PHE A 41 5.25 5.09 18.25
N PRO A 42 5.89 6.21 18.66
CA PRO A 42 7.19 6.17 19.33
C PRO A 42 7.17 5.37 20.63
N ALA A 43 6.04 5.41 21.36
CA ALA A 43 5.84 4.66 22.59
C ALA A 43 5.72 3.13 22.36
N ALA A 44 5.47 2.71 21.13
CA ALA A 44 5.44 1.30 20.72
C ALA A 44 6.74 0.87 20.03
N ARG A 45 7.85 1.60 20.18
CA ARG A 45 9.17 1.14 19.74
C ARG A 45 9.85 0.31 20.82
N THR A 46 10.33 -0.85 20.44
CA THR A 46 11.26 -1.65 21.23
C THR A 46 12.63 -0.94 21.34
N PRO A 47 13.50 -1.33 22.30
CA PRO A 47 14.86 -0.79 22.41
C PRO A 47 15.71 -0.93 21.14
N ASN A 48 15.37 -1.89 20.26
CA ASN A 48 16.05 -2.11 18.98
C ASN A 48 15.43 -1.29 17.83
N ASN A 49 14.62 -0.28 18.13
CA ASN A 49 13.93 0.58 17.16
C ASN A 49 12.92 -0.15 16.24
N ALA A 50 12.54 -1.39 16.58
CA ALA A 50 11.49 -2.13 15.90
C ALA A 50 10.13 -1.90 16.58
N PHE A 51 9.04 -2.01 15.83
CA PHE A 51 7.68 -1.87 16.36
C PHE A 51 7.27 -3.05 17.27
N ASP A 52 6.76 -2.75 18.46
CA ASP A 52 6.24 -3.71 19.43
C ASP A 52 4.77 -4.04 19.13
N VAL A 53 4.58 -5.12 18.36
CA VAL A 53 3.24 -5.65 18.03
C VAL A 53 2.44 -6.05 19.27
N VAL A 54 3.10 -6.60 20.30
CA VAL A 54 2.40 -7.13 21.47
C VAL A 54 1.91 -5.99 22.35
N GLY A 55 2.77 -5.00 22.59
CA GLY A 55 2.41 -3.77 23.29
C GLY A 55 1.31 -3.01 22.57
N PHE A 56 1.44 -2.83 21.25
CA PHE A 56 0.43 -2.16 20.44
C PHE A 56 -0.92 -2.90 20.45
N ALA A 57 -0.92 -4.21 20.26
CA ALA A 57 -2.16 -5.01 20.26
C ALA A 57 -2.92 -4.87 21.59
N LYS A 58 -2.21 -4.85 22.72
CA LYS A 58 -2.81 -4.56 24.03
C LYS A 58 -3.41 -3.15 24.08
N ALA A 59 -2.72 -2.15 23.54
CA ALA A 59 -3.15 -0.76 23.54
C ALA A 59 -4.43 -0.52 22.70
N ILE A 60 -4.67 -1.35 21.69
CA ILE A 60 -5.90 -1.32 20.86
C ILE A 60 -6.91 -2.41 21.22
N GLU A 61 -6.74 -3.09 22.36
CA GLU A 61 -7.64 -4.13 22.86
C GLU A 61 -7.89 -5.28 21.85
N ARG A 62 -6.85 -5.64 21.08
CA ARG A 62 -6.88 -6.74 20.11
C ARG A 62 -5.95 -7.86 20.54
N ALA A 63 -6.25 -9.08 20.09
CA ALA A 63 -5.32 -10.18 20.21
C ALA A 63 -4.07 -9.91 19.36
N HIS A 64 -2.88 -10.13 19.91
CA HIS A 64 -1.62 -9.89 19.20
C HIS A 64 -1.51 -10.70 17.90
N VAL A 65 -2.10 -11.91 17.85
CA VAL A 65 -2.16 -12.74 16.64
C VAL A 65 -2.95 -12.06 15.51
N THR A 66 -4.00 -11.29 15.84
CA THR A 66 -4.78 -10.55 14.85
C THR A 66 -3.94 -9.48 14.18
N ILE A 67 -3.15 -8.73 14.96
CA ILE A 67 -2.28 -7.67 14.44
C ILE A 67 -1.09 -8.26 13.68
N TYR A 68 -0.49 -9.31 14.22
CA TYR A 68 0.59 -10.03 13.55
C TYR A 68 0.16 -10.57 12.18
N ASN A 69 -1.02 -11.20 12.11
CA ASN A 69 -1.56 -11.70 10.86
C ASN A 69 -1.90 -10.55 9.90
N ALA A 70 -2.48 -9.45 10.39
CA ALA A 70 -2.75 -8.29 9.54
C ALA A 70 -1.48 -7.69 8.94
N PHE A 71 -0.37 -7.68 9.69
CA PHE A 71 0.89 -7.09 9.24
C PHE A 71 1.73 -8.03 8.39
N ARG A 72 1.40 -9.33 8.37
CA ARG A 72 2.04 -10.35 7.51
C ARG A 72 1.16 -10.82 6.36
N ALA A 73 -0.09 -10.38 6.31
CA ALA A 73 -0.99 -10.69 5.22
C ALA A 73 -0.73 -9.75 4.04
N ASP A 74 -1.06 -10.20 2.84
CA ASP A 74 -0.96 -9.37 1.63
C ASP A 74 -1.80 -8.07 1.71
N TRP A 75 -2.74 -7.99 2.67
CA TRP A 75 -3.44 -6.75 3.02
C TRP A 75 -3.88 -6.71 4.49
N VAL A 76 -4.01 -5.48 4.99
CA VAL A 76 -4.59 -5.14 6.30
C VAL A 76 -6.11 -5.03 6.16
N SER A 77 -6.87 -5.66 7.06
CA SER A 77 -8.33 -5.52 7.02
C SER A 77 -8.77 -4.10 7.40
N VAL A 78 -9.87 -3.63 6.81
CA VAL A 78 -10.45 -2.31 7.10
C VAL A 78 -10.70 -2.11 8.59
N ALA A 79 -11.18 -3.15 9.28
CA ALA A 79 -11.44 -3.09 10.73
C ALA A 79 -10.15 -2.85 11.54
N VAL A 80 -9.04 -3.52 11.18
CA VAL A 80 -7.75 -3.31 11.84
C VAL A 80 -7.20 -1.91 11.53
N ALA A 81 -7.31 -1.46 10.28
CA ALA A 81 -6.89 -0.12 9.88
C ALA A 81 -7.67 0.99 10.60
N GLU A 82 -8.99 0.81 10.77
CA GLU A 82 -9.84 1.75 11.51
C GLU A 82 -9.42 1.84 12.98
N ASP A 83 -9.13 0.71 13.63
CA ASP A 83 -8.65 0.70 15.01
C ASP A 83 -7.29 1.39 15.13
N ILE A 84 -6.38 1.16 14.20
CA ILE A 84 -5.06 1.84 14.15
C ILE A 84 -5.25 3.36 14.06
N ILE A 85 -6.07 3.82 13.11
CA ILE A 85 -6.38 5.25 12.93
C ILE A 85 -7.01 5.82 14.19
N ARG A 86 -8.00 5.15 14.75
CA ARG A 86 -8.70 5.59 15.96
C ARG A 86 -7.77 5.68 17.16
N HIS A 87 -6.87 4.72 17.31
CA HIS A 87 -5.88 4.71 18.39
C HIS A 87 -4.83 5.80 18.22
N SER A 88 -4.32 6.02 17.00
CA SER A 88 -3.33 7.07 16.71
C SER A 88 -3.75 8.46 17.18
N ARG A 89 -5.05 8.75 17.18
CA ARG A 89 -5.62 10.03 17.61
C ARG A 89 -5.76 10.17 19.13
N LYS A 90 -5.65 9.06 19.86
CA LYS A 90 -5.81 9.01 21.32
C LYS A 90 -4.46 8.92 22.06
N VAL A 91 -3.40 8.52 21.36
CA VAL A 91 -2.07 8.35 21.94
C VAL A 91 -1.35 9.69 21.95
N GLU A 92 -0.95 10.14 23.13
CA GLU A 92 -0.11 11.32 23.28
C GLU A 92 1.28 11.07 22.69
N GLY A 93 1.77 12.00 21.86
CA GLY A 93 3.05 11.88 21.17
C GLY A 93 3.06 10.99 19.93
N ALA A 94 1.92 10.40 19.55
CA ALA A 94 1.78 9.75 18.24
C ALA A 94 1.46 10.79 17.15
N THR A 95 2.00 10.59 15.95
CA THR A 95 1.55 11.33 14.76
C THR A 95 0.26 10.67 14.27
N PRO A 96 -0.89 11.39 14.22
CA PRO A 96 -2.15 10.80 13.82
C PRO A 96 -2.07 10.19 12.42
N LEU A 97 -2.46 8.92 12.30
CA LEU A 97 -2.62 8.25 11.01
C LEU A 97 -3.97 8.62 10.39
N VAL A 98 -3.98 8.76 9.07
CA VAL A 98 -5.18 8.90 8.26
C VAL A 98 -5.33 7.73 7.31
N TRP A 99 -6.49 7.63 6.66
CA TRP A 99 -6.73 6.57 5.67
C TRP A 99 -5.70 6.58 4.54
N ALA A 100 -5.26 7.76 4.09
CA ALA A 100 -4.25 7.87 3.03
C ALA A 100 -2.95 7.08 3.34
N ASP A 101 -2.53 7.05 4.60
CA ASP A 101 -1.30 6.37 5.03
C ASP A 101 -1.47 4.84 5.01
N LEU A 102 -2.69 4.36 5.26
CA LEU A 102 -2.99 2.92 5.37
C LEU A 102 -3.59 2.32 4.09
N LEU A 103 -4.13 3.13 3.17
CA LEU A 103 -4.76 2.68 1.94
C LEU A 103 -3.86 1.76 1.08
N PRO A 104 -2.54 1.99 0.92
CA PRO A 104 -1.65 1.07 0.22
C PRO A 104 -1.63 -0.35 0.82
N TYR A 105 -1.85 -0.47 2.13
CA TYR A 105 -1.82 -1.73 2.86
C TYR A 105 -3.22 -2.35 2.98
N VAL A 106 -4.29 -1.56 2.92
CA VAL A 106 -5.67 -2.04 2.99
C VAL A 106 -6.18 -2.50 1.62
N LEU A 107 -5.70 -1.87 0.55
CA LEU A 107 -6.11 -2.14 -0.83
C LEU A 107 -4.89 -2.50 -1.68
N PRO A 108 -4.66 -3.78 -2.00
CA PRO A 108 -3.50 -4.23 -2.80
C PRO A 108 -3.36 -3.55 -4.16
N ASN A 109 -4.45 -3.01 -4.72
CA ASN A 109 -4.47 -2.32 -6.01
C ASN A 109 -4.53 -0.79 -5.86
N TYR A 110 -4.30 -0.23 -4.67
CA TYR A 110 -4.45 1.21 -4.39
C TYR A 110 -3.69 2.09 -5.38
N ALA A 111 -2.46 1.73 -5.74
CA ALA A 111 -1.64 2.47 -6.72
C ALA A 111 -2.37 2.67 -8.07
N LYS A 112 -3.12 1.66 -8.53
CA LYS A 112 -3.90 1.74 -9.77
C LYS A 112 -5.09 2.69 -9.66
N PHE A 113 -5.63 2.89 -8.45
CA PHE A 113 -6.73 3.81 -8.21
C PHE A 113 -6.25 5.25 -7.95
N SER A 114 -5.08 5.43 -7.34
CA SER A 114 -4.50 6.76 -7.09
C SER A 114 -4.00 7.45 -8.36
N GLU A 115 -3.68 6.68 -9.40
CA GLU A 115 -3.23 7.20 -10.70
C GLU A 115 -4.39 7.53 -11.66
N LEU A 116 -5.64 7.20 -11.29
CA LEU A 116 -6.79 7.54 -12.14
C LEU A 116 -6.96 9.06 -12.15
N PRO A 117 -7.02 9.70 -13.34
CA PRO A 117 -7.28 11.12 -13.42
C PRO A 117 -8.61 11.40 -12.73
N HIS A 118 -8.60 12.30 -11.74
CA HIS A 118 -9.81 12.84 -11.15
C HIS A 118 -10.63 13.41 -12.30
N ALA A 119 -11.67 12.69 -12.73
CA ALA A 119 -12.55 13.20 -13.77
C ALA A 119 -13.14 14.51 -13.25
N SER A 120 -12.63 15.62 -13.78
CA SER A 120 -13.02 16.96 -13.41
C SER A 120 -14.54 17.04 -13.52
N ARG A 121 -15.19 17.28 -12.39
CA ARG A 121 -16.62 17.53 -12.28
C ARG A 121 -16.90 18.96 -12.74
N GLU A 122 -16.51 19.28 -13.97
CA GLU A 122 -16.73 20.56 -14.64
C GLU A 122 -17.47 20.31 -15.96
N ALA A 123 -18.72 19.87 -15.87
CA ALA A 123 -19.64 19.86 -17.01
C ALA A 123 -21.08 19.81 -16.51
N SER A 124 -21.54 20.82 -15.77
CA SER A 124 -22.99 20.99 -15.53
C SER A 124 -23.46 22.44 -15.34
N ASP A 125 -22.61 23.46 -15.49
CA ASP A 125 -23.02 24.86 -15.27
C ASP A 125 -23.06 25.72 -16.55
N GLN A 126 -23.32 25.09 -17.70
CA GLN A 126 -23.65 25.80 -18.95
C GLN A 126 -24.84 25.16 -19.63
N SER A 127 -26.03 25.33 -19.05
CA SER A 127 -27.32 25.24 -19.77
C SER A 127 -28.42 25.91 -18.96
N GLN A 128 -28.26 27.20 -18.68
CA GLN A 128 -29.41 28.11 -18.53
C GLN A 128 -29.11 29.36 -19.34
N SER A 129 -29.68 29.41 -20.55
CA SER A 129 -29.93 30.62 -21.33
C SER A 129 -31.31 30.47 -21.94
#